data_AF-A0A9D6KY80-F1
#
_entry.id   AF-A0A9D6KY80-F1
#
_cell.length_a   1.000
_cell.length_b   1.000
_cell.length_c   1.000
_cell.angle_alpha   90.00
_cell.angle_beta   90.00
_cell.angle_gamma   90.00
#
_symmetry.space_group_name_H-M   'P 1'
#
loop_
_entity.id
_entity.type
_entity.pdbx_description
1 polymer ?
#
loop_
_entity_poly.entity_id
_entity_poly.type
_entity_poly.pdbx_seq_one_letter_code
_entity_poly.pdbx_strand_id
1 'polypeptide(L)'
;GILCEGVEKLLGYRSPNFLYHPPGIPELKCLLKNYKLSDDVAFRFSDKNWNQFPLTADRFAQWVHQIAGNGEVVNLFMDYETFGEHQWPETGIFDFLKQLPQEILKHPDFDFKTPTELVKSYQAKGEYDVPYFTSWADTERDLSAWLGNDLQQDATDRIYQLEQSVKETNDPELISSWAKLLTSDHFYYMSTKYWNDGDVHKYFSPYNSPYDAYINYMNIVADLEITIRKQSQPKVDLSTVSLN
;
A
#
# COMPACT_ATOMS: atom_id res chain seq x y z
N GLY A 1 -11.35 10.98 -7.55
CA GLY A 1 -10.87 11.17 -6.17
C GLY A 1 -9.61 10.35 -5.98
N ILE A 2 -8.96 10.52 -4.84
CA ILE A 2 -7.79 9.75 -4.41
C ILE A 2 -8.08 9.08 -3.08
N LEU A 3 -7.43 7.94 -2.82
CA LEU A 3 -7.47 7.29 -1.52
C LEU A 3 -6.31 7.81 -0.69
N CYS A 4 -6.54 8.10 0.58
CA CYS A 4 -5.49 8.54 1.49
C CYS A 4 -5.65 7.86 2.85
N GLU A 5 -4.56 7.80 3.59
CA GLU A 5 -4.59 7.36 4.97
C GLU A 5 -5.34 8.38 5.84
N GLY A 6 -6.13 7.91 6.80
CA GLY A 6 -6.95 8.74 7.71
C GLY A 6 -6.35 8.82 9.11
N VAL A 7 -5.06 9.11 9.22
CA VAL A 7 -4.33 9.11 10.49
C VAL A 7 -4.64 10.32 11.38
N GLU A 8 -4.71 10.07 12.69
CA GLU A 8 -5.03 11.10 13.70
C GLU A 8 -4.07 12.30 13.65
N LYS A 9 -2.78 12.06 13.36
CA LYS A 9 -1.75 13.12 13.25
C LYS A 9 -2.06 14.18 12.18
N LEU A 10 -2.83 13.82 11.14
CA LEU A 10 -3.23 14.73 10.06
C LEU A 10 -4.67 15.24 10.25
N LEU A 11 -5.56 14.40 10.80
CA LEU A 11 -6.95 14.77 11.00
C LEU A 11 -7.17 15.74 12.16
N GLY A 12 -6.38 15.64 13.23
CA GLY A 12 -6.61 16.41 14.45
C GLY A 12 -7.99 16.11 15.04
N TYR A 13 -8.86 17.11 15.14
CA TYR A 13 -10.23 16.95 15.64
C TYR A 13 -11.24 16.47 14.57
N ARG A 14 -10.80 16.34 13.31
CA ARG A 14 -11.66 15.99 12.18
C ARG A 14 -11.86 14.48 12.08
N SER A 15 -12.89 14.07 11.35
CA SER A 15 -13.26 12.66 11.20
C SER A 15 -12.84 12.10 9.84
N PRO A 16 -12.33 10.86 9.74
CA PRO A 16 -12.08 10.22 8.44
C PRO A 16 -13.38 9.90 7.68
N ASN A 17 -14.54 10.07 8.32
CA ASN A 17 -15.85 9.73 7.77
C ASN A 17 -16.47 10.83 6.89
N PHE A 18 -15.64 11.72 6.35
CA PHE A 18 -16.02 12.77 5.39
C PHE A 18 -15.03 12.80 4.24
N LEU A 19 -15.45 13.37 3.11
CA LEU A 19 -14.53 13.69 2.01
C LEU A 19 -13.77 14.98 2.32
N TYR A 20 -12.52 15.03 1.87
CA TYR A 20 -11.68 16.22 1.93
C TYR A 20 -11.12 16.54 0.54
N HIS A 21 -10.34 17.61 0.41
CA HIS A 21 -9.59 17.92 -0.81
C HIS A 21 -8.14 18.26 -0.45
N PRO A 22 -7.15 18.02 -1.32
CA PRO A 22 -5.79 18.48 -1.05
C PRO A 22 -5.68 20.01 -1.18
N PRO A 23 -4.61 20.62 -0.65
CA PRO A 23 -4.34 22.04 -0.84
C PRO A 23 -4.27 22.41 -2.33
N GLY A 24 -4.90 23.52 -2.68
CA GLY A 24 -4.84 24.09 -4.04
C GLY A 24 -5.62 23.35 -5.14
N ILE A 25 -6.27 22.20 -4.84
CA ILE A 25 -7.07 21.43 -5.83
C ILE A 25 -8.42 21.01 -5.23
N PRO A 26 -9.37 21.95 -5.01
CA PRO A 26 -10.64 21.67 -4.33
C PRO A 26 -11.57 20.68 -5.07
N GLU A 27 -11.38 20.48 -6.37
CA GLU A 27 -12.15 19.54 -7.19
C GLU A 27 -11.73 18.08 -6.96
N LEU A 28 -10.50 17.85 -6.48
CA LEU A 28 -10.01 16.51 -6.21
C LEU A 28 -10.41 16.07 -4.80
N LYS A 29 -11.27 15.05 -4.70
CA LYS A 29 -11.74 14.54 -3.40
C LYS A 29 -10.87 13.42 -2.86
N CYS A 30 -10.48 13.51 -1.60
CA CYS A 30 -9.76 12.51 -0.82
C CYS A 30 -10.77 11.64 -0.05
N LEU A 31 -10.68 10.32 -0.25
CA LEU A 31 -11.37 9.32 0.57
C LEU A 31 -10.37 8.81 1.61
N LEU A 32 -10.64 9.07 2.88
CA LEU A 32 -9.73 8.70 3.96
C LEU A 32 -10.08 7.33 4.52
N LYS A 33 -9.07 6.48 4.72
CA LYS A 33 -9.21 5.20 5.42
C LYS A 33 -9.76 5.44 6.82
N ASN A 34 -10.82 4.74 7.22
CA ASN A 34 -11.15 4.61 8.63
C ASN A 34 -10.27 3.49 9.22
N TYR A 35 -9.07 3.86 9.65
CA TYR A 35 -8.04 2.87 10.00
C TYR A 35 -8.45 1.99 11.19
N LYS A 36 -9.18 2.52 12.19
CA LYS A 36 -9.63 1.74 13.34
C LYS A 36 -10.53 0.58 12.89
N LEU A 37 -11.60 0.90 12.16
CA LEU A 37 -12.54 -0.12 11.68
C LEU A 37 -11.90 -1.07 10.65
N SER A 38 -11.02 -0.56 9.80
CA SER A 38 -10.30 -1.40 8.82
C SER A 38 -9.37 -2.38 9.52
N ASP A 39 -8.56 -1.90 10.46
CA ASP A 39 -7.55 -2.69 11.16
C ASP A 39 -8.19 -3.70 12.13
N ASP A 40 -9.37 -3.41 12.67
CA ASP A 40 -10.14 -4.34 13.49
C ASP A 40 -10.52 -5.62 12.72
N VAL A 41 -10.90 -5.48 11.45
CA VAL A 41 -11.20 -6.62 10.57
C VAL A 41 -9.92 -7.25 10.03
N ALA A 42 -8.95 -6.43 9.59
CA ALA A 42 -7.72 -6.92 8.97
C ALA A 42 -6.81 -7.68 9.95
N PHE A 43 -6.63 -7.15 11.16
CA PHE A 43 -5.63 -7.65 12.11
C PHE A 43 -6.22 -8.26 13.38
N ARG A 44 -7.34 -7.74 13.91
CA ARG A 44 -7.86 -8.12 15.24
C ARG A 44 -8.98 -9.15 15.19
N PHE A 45 -9.49 -9.49 14.01
CA PHE A 45 -10.68 -10.33 13.84
C PHE A 45 -10.58 -11.68 14.57
N SER A 46 -9.42 -12.35 14.50
CA SER A 46 -9.17 -13.63 15.17
C SER A 46 -8.39 -13.53 16.48
N ASP A 47 -8.07 -12.31 16.95
CA ASP A 47 -7.32 -12.12 18.19
C ASP A 47 -8.20 -12.34 19.42
N LYS A 48 -8.05 -13.51 20.06
CA LYS A 48 -8.79 -13.90 21.26
C LYS A 48 -8.44 -13.08 22.51
N ASN A 49 -7.32 -12.36 22.49
CA ASN A 49 -6.91 -11.49 23.59
C ASN A 49 -7.47 -10.07 23.45
N TRP A 50 -8.00 -9.71 22.28
CA TRP A 50 -8.64 -8.43 22.08
C TRP A 50 -9.96 -8.36 22.85
N ASN A 51 -10.17 -7.28 23.59
CA ASN A 51 -11.34 -7.12 24.47
C ASN A 51 -12.68 -7.03 23.74
N GLN A 52 -12.67 -6.84 22.42
CA GLN A 52 -13.88 -6.89 21.58
C GLN A 52 -14.02 -8.22 20.82
N PHE A 53 -13.21 -9.24 21.13
CA PHE A 53 -13.38 -10.58 20.56
C PHE A 53 -14.62 -11.28 21.16
N PRO A 54 -15.39 -12.06 20.38
CA PRO A 54 -15.30 -12.20 18.92
C PRO A 54 -15.88 -10.99 18.17
N LEU A 55 -15.33 -10.68 17.00
CA LEU A 55 -15.87 -9.65 16.12
C LEU A 55 -16.98 -10.25 15.24
N THR A 56 -18.23 -9.91 15.54
CA THR A 56 -19.39 -10.34 14.76
C THR A 56 -19.90 -9.24 13.84
N ALA A 57 -20.63 -9.62 12.78
CA ALA A 57 -21.16 -8.67 11.79
C ALA A 57 -22.14 -7.67 12.43
N ASP A 58 -22.98 -8.12 13.38
CA ASP A 58 -23.92 -7.25 14.10
C ASP A 58 -23.19 -6.24 14.99
N ARG A 59 -22.13 -6.66 15.69
CA ARG A 59 -21.31 -5.79 16.53
C ARG A 59 -20.59 -4.74 15.70
N PHE A 60 -19.95 -5.16 14.61
CA PHE A 60 -19.28 -4.24 13.70
C PHE A 60 -20.26 -3.25 13.07
N ALA A 61 -21.44 -3.72 12.62
CA ALA A 61 -22.48 -2.85 12.09
C ALA A 61 -22.97 -1.83 13.12
N GLN A 62 -23.13 -2.21 14.39
CA GLN A 62 -23.47 -1.26 15.46
C GLN A 62 -22.42 -0.14 15.60
N TRP A 63 -21.14 -0.45 15.50
CA TRP A 63 -20.08 0.57 15.52
C TRP A 63 -20.15 1.51 14.31
N VAL A 64 -20.44 0.95 13.13
CA VAL A 64 -20.66 1.74 11.91
C VAL A 64 -21.90 2.63 12.07
N HIS A 65 -23.00 2.12 12.62
CA HIS A 65 -24.25 2.86 12.84
C HIS A 65 -24.10 4.05 13.78
N GLN A 66 -23.16 4.00 14.75
CA GLN A 66 -22.85 5.14 15.62
C GLN A 66 -22.30 6.37 14.87
N ILE A 67 -21.89 6.21 13.61
CA ILE A 67 -21.42 7.30 12.75
C ILE A 67 -22.60 8.07 12.15
N ALA A 68 -23.82 7.51 12.18
CA ALA A 68 -25.03 8.17 11.66
C ALA A 68 -25.19 9.57 12.28
N GLY A 69 -25.47 10.56 11.43
CA GLY A 69 -25.58 11.96 11.83
C GLY A 69 -24.25 12.68 12.06
N ASN A 70 -23.11 11.99 12.05
CA ASN A 70 -21.76 12.58 12.19
C ASN A 70 -20.72 11.98 11.21
N GLY A 71 -21.17 11.62 10.01
CA GLY A 71 -20.35 11.15 8.91
C GLY A 71 -21.17 11.02 7.63
N GLU A 72 -20.51 11.14 6.49
CA GLU A 72 -21.12 10.93 5.16
C GLU A 72 -20.62 9.65 4.48
N VAL A 73 -19.42 9.17 4.88
CA VAL A 73 -18.77 8.00 4.30
C VAL A 73 -18.08 7.18 5.39
N VAL A 74 -17.97 5.87 5.18
CA VAL A 74 -17.12 5.00 6.01
C VAL A 74 -16.29 4.15 5.06
N ASN A 75 -15.01 4.51 4.91
CA ASN A 75 -14.12 3.81 4.00
C ASN A 75 -13.34 2.73 4.75
N LEU A 76 -13.58 1.47 4.40
CA LEU A 76 -12.80 0.34 4.89
C LEU A 76 -11.79 -0.06 3.83
N PHE A 77 -10.51 0.21 4.07
CA PHE A 77 -9.44 -0.17 3.15
C PHE A 77 -8.58 -1.25 3.79
N MET A 78 -8.59 -2.43 3.18
CA MET A 78 -7.95 -3.65 3.66
C MET A 78 -7.43 -4.43 2.46
N ASP A 79 -6.39 -5.22 2.66
CA ASP A 79 -5.88 -6.13 1.64
C ASP A 79 -6.92 -7.20 1.33
N TYR A 80 -6.98 -7.63 0.09
CA TYR A 80 -7.96 -8.65 -0.34
C TYR A 80 -7.75 -9.96 0.42
N GLU A 81 -6.48 -10.27 0.68
CA GLU A 81 -5.93 -11.39 1.42
C GLU A 81 -6.37 -11.40 2.90
N THR A 82 -6.94 -10.29 3.40
CA THR A 82 -7.63 -10.26 4.69
C THR A 82 -8.64 -11.41 4.80
N PHE A 83 -9.36 -11.69 3.72
CA PHE A 83 -10.43 -12.69 3.68
C PHE A 83 -9.91 -14.01 3.13
N GLY A 84 -9.44 -14.89 4.01
CA GLY A 84 -9.05 -16.27 3.67
C GLY A 84 -7.55 -16.58 3.81
N GLU A 85 -6.69 -15.56 3.92
CA GLU A 85 -5.24 -15.75 4.09
C GLU A 85 -4.74 -15.16 5.41
N HIS A 86 -5.00 -13.88 5.69
CA HIS A 86 -4.66 -13.28 6.99
C HIS A 86 -5.65 -13.72 8.07
N GLN A 87 -6.94 -13.71 7.75
CA GLN A 87 -7.97 -14.31 8.57
C GLN A 87 -8.45 -15.58 7.86
N TRP A 88 -8.19 -16.74 8.49
CA TRP A 88 -8.44 -18.03 7.87
C TRP A 88 -9.95 -18.35 7.85
N PRO A 89 -10.44 -19.18 6.92
CA PRO A 89 -11.87 -19.52 6.84
C PRO A 89 -12.46 -20.03 8.16
N GLU A 90 -11.70 -20.80 8.94
CA GLU A 90 -12.09 -21.39 10.22
C GLU A 90 -12.32 -20.35 11.32
N THR A 91 -11.82 -19.13 11.15
CA THR A 91 -12.09 -18.00 12.05
C THR A 91 -13.52 -17.48 11.91
N GLY A 92 -14.23 -17.86 10.84
CA GLY A 92 -15.58 -17.36 10.53
C GLY A 92 -15.58 -16.08 9.70
N ILE A 93 -14.43 -15.63 9.17
CA ILE A 93 -14.31 -14.38 8.41
C ILE A 93 -15.23 -14.33 7.18
N PHE A 94 -15.45 -15.45 6.49
CA PHE A 94 -16.34 -15.48 5.33
C PHE A 94 -17.81 -15.37 5.73
N ASP A 95 -18.19 -15.97 6.86
CA ASP A 95 -19.55 -15.81 7.40
C ASP A 95 -19.79 -14.37 7.86
N PHE A 96 -18.78 -13.74 8.47
CA PHE A 96 -18.79 -12.32 8.79
C PHE A 96 -18.99 -11.47 7.53
N LEU A 97 -18.16 -11.66 6.50
CA LEU A 97 -18.24 -10.88 5.26
C LEU A 97 -19.59 -11.06 4.55
N LYS A 98 -20.16 -12.28 4.58
CA LYS A 98 -21.47 -12.57 3.99
C LYS A 98 -22.63 -11.87 4.72
N GLN A 99 -22.54 -11.76 6.04
CA GLN A 99 -23.58 -11.15 6.88
C GLN A 99 -23.46 -9.62 6.96
N LEU A 100 -22.24 -9.10 6.88
CA LEU A 100 -21.92 -7.69 7.11
C LEU A 100 -22.79 -6.71 6.30
N PRO A 101 -23.02 -6.87 4.98
CA PRO A 101 -23.90 -5.97 4.25
C PRO A 101 -25.33 -5.96 4.78
N GLN A 102 -25.87 -7.11 5.17
CA GLN A 102 -27.23 -7.21 5.70
C GLN A 102 -27.34 -6.49 7.04
N GLU A 103 -26.34 -6.66 7.92
CA GLU A 103 -26.30 -5.99 9.22
C GLU A 103 -26.15 -4.47 9.09
N ILE A 104 -25.30 -3.98 8.18
CA ILE A 104 -25.14 -2.54 7.91
C ILE A 104 -26.45 -1.94 7.38
N LEU A 105 -27.13 -2.61 6.45
CA LEU A 105 -28.37 -2.12 5.83
C LEU A 105 -29.60 -2.18 6.74
N LYS A 106 -29.50 -2.71 7.97
CA LYS A 106 -30.58 -2.60 8.96
C LYS A 106 -30.84 -1.15 9.38
N HIS A 107 -29.86 -0.27 9.26
CA HIS A 107 -30.01 1.15 9.55
C HIS A 107 -30.32 1.92 8.26
N PRO A 108 -31.45 2.66 8.18
CA PRO A 108 -31.93 3.25 6.93
C PRO A 108 -31.03 4.32 6.33
N ASP A 109 -30.16 4.93 7.14
CA ASP A 109 -29.21 5.97 6.68
C ASP A 109 -27.94 5.40 6.01
N PHE A 110 -27.79 4.08 5.91
CA PHE A 110 -26.61 3.44 5.32
C PHE A 110 -26.92 2.80 3.98
N ASP A 111 -26.00 2.98 3.03
CA ASP A 111 -25.97 2.32 1.74
C ASP A 111 -24.52 1.93 1.37
N PHE A 112 -24.37 1.23 0.24
CA PHE A 112 -23.06 0.93 -0.34
C PHE A 112 -22.90 1.67 -1.65
N LYS A 113 -21.79 2.38 -1.79
CA LYS A 113 -21.45 3.16 -2.98
C LYS A 113 -20.02 2.86 -3.41
N THR A 114 -19.80 2.86 -4.71
CA THR A 114 -18.47 2.84 -5.29
C THR A 114 -17.73 4.16 -4.98
N PRO A 115 -16.39 4.17 -4.99
CA PRO A 115 -15.63 5.41 -4.83
C PRO A 115 -16.05 6.51 -5.81
N THR A 116 -16.40 6.16 -7.05
CA THR A 116 -16.90 7.10 -8.06
C THR A 116 -18.24 7.72 -7.69
N GLU A 117 -19.16 6.94 -7.12
CA GLU A 117 -20.44 7.45 -6.64
C GLU A 117 -20.28 8.34 -5.40
N LEU A 118 -19.39 7.97 -4.48
CA LEU A 118 -19.08 8.77 -3.29
C LEU A 118 -18.55 10.16 -3.67
N VAL A 119 -17.55 10.22 -4.56
CA VAL A 119 -16.98 11.51 -4.99
C VAL A 119 -17.97 12.35 -5.81
N LYS A 120 -19.01 11.74 -6.39
CA LYS A 120 -20.09 12.48 -7.06
C LYS A 120 -21.18 12.94 -6.09
N SER A 121 -21.42 12.18 -5.01
CA SER A 121 -22.52 12.40 -4.07
C SER A 121 -22.22 13.47 -3.03
N TYR A 122 -20.99 13.55 -2.53
CA TYR A 122 -20.66 14.37 -1.36
C TYR A 122 -19.63 15.46 -1.69
N GLN A 123 -19.71 16.61 -1.03
CA GLN A 123 -18.73 17.68 -1.15
C GLN A 123 -17.59 17.47 -0.16
N ALA A 124 -16.39 17.98 -0.48
CA ALA A 124 -15.30 18.01 0.48
C ALA A 124 -15.65 18.95 1.65
N LYS A 125 -15.45 18.50 2.89
CA LYS A 125 -15.71 19.28 4.11
C LYS A 125 -14.57 20.21 4.49
N GLY A 126 -13.41 20.07 3.85
CA GLY A 126 -12.28 20.96 4.02
C GLY A 126 -11.01 20.41 3.39
N GLU A 127 -9.92 21.12 3.63
CA GLU A 127 -8.60 20.79 3.12
C GLU A 127 -7.91 19.72 3.96
N TYR A 128 -7.38 18.67 3.33
CA TYR A 128 -6.53 17.65 3.94
C TYR A 128 -5.10 17.82 3.45
N ASP A 129 -4.35 18.66 4.16
CA ASP A 129 -2.93 18.89 3.91
C ASP A 129 -2.07 17.76 4.53
N VAL A 130 -1.12 17.27 3.74
CA VAL A 130 -0.22 16.16 4.09
C VAL A 130 1.22 16.61 3.78
N PRO A 131 1.84 17.41 4.67
CA PRO A 131 3.14 18.06 4.40
C PRO A 131 4.34 17.12 4.47
N TYR A 132 4.14 15.86 4.87
CA TYR A 132 5.17 14.84 5.00
C TYR A 132 4.71 13.56 4.31
N PHE A 133 5.65 12.74 3.85
CA PHE A 133 5.30 11.45 3.26
C PHE A 133 4.59 10.54 4.26
N THR A 134 3.52 9.90 3.82
CA THR A 134 2.72 8.98 4.61
C THR A 134 2.50 7.68 3.86
N SER A 135 2.29 6.62 4.63
CA SER A 135 1.78 5.36 4.13
C SER A 135 0.74 4.80 5.10
N TRP A 136 0.12 3.70 4.70
CA TRP A 136 -0.75 2.89 5.54
C TRP A 136 -0.06 1.66 6.15
N ALA A 137 1.25 1.51 5.93
CA ALA A 137 2.06 0.43 6.47
C ALA A 137 2.61 0.78 7.85
N ASP A 138 2.80 -0.24 8.69
CA ASP A 138 3.40 -0.19 10.03
C ASP A 138 2.79 0.87 10.97
N THR A 139 3.24 0.90 12.22
CA THR A 139 2.64 1.80 13.23
C THR A 139 2.94 3.27 12.93
N GLU A 140 4.10 3.54 12.31
CA GLU A 140 4.62 4.88 12.04
C GLU A 140 3.87 5.60 10.91
N ARG A 141 3.25 4.81 9.99
CA ARG A 141 2.44 5.33 8.87
C ARG A 141 3.22 6.34 8.03
N ASP A 142 4.44 5.95 7.67
CA ASP A 142 5.41 6.73 6.88
C ASP A 142 6.15 5.81 5.87
N LEU A 143 7.25 6.27 5.28
CA LEU A 143 8.00 5.51 4.26
C LEU A 143 9.00 4.49 4.84
N SER A 144 9.13 4.39 6.16
CA SER A 144 10.18 3.58 6.79
C SER A 144 10.01 2.06 6.57
N ALA A 145 8.85 1.60 6.13
CA ALA A 145 8.67 0.21 5.67
C ALA A 145 9.46 -0.11 4.39
N TRP A 146 9.76 0.89 3.55
CA TRP A 146 10.47 0.75 2.28
C TRP A 146 11.80 1.50 2.20
N LEU A 147 12.03 2.50 3.05
CA LEU A 147 13.20 3.38 3.04
C LEU A 147 13.79 3.59 4.45
N GLY A 148 13.55 2.66 5.37
CA GLY A 148 13.92 2.79 6.78
C GLY A 148 15.37 2.44 7.12
N ASN A 149 16.12 1.85 6.20
CA ASN A 149 17.51 1.45 6.43
C ASN A 149 18.42 1.66 5.21
N ASP A 150 19.72 1.44 5.39
CA ASP A 150 20.74 1.69 4.35
C ASP A 150 20.62 0.73 3.15
N LEU A 151 20.18 -0.52 3.35
CA LEU A 151 19.99 -1.49 2.27
C LEU A 151 18.89 -1.04 1.31
N GLN A 152 17.77 -0.59 1.89
CA GLN A 152 16.61 -0.09 1.20
C GLN A 152 16.93 1.20 0.43
N GLN A 153 17.63 2.14 1.07
CA GLN A 153 18.03 3.40 0.45
C GLN A 153 19.00 3.15 -0.71
N ASP A 154 20.04 2.33 -0.53
CA ASP A 154 21.00 2.03 -1.59
C ASP A 154 20.33 1.34 -2.79
N ALA A 155 19.52 0.31 -2.54
CA ALA A 155 18.80 -0.40 -3.60
C ALA A 155 17.87 0.53 -4.39
N THR A 156 17.15 1.40 -3.70
CA THR A 156 16.26 2.40 -4.31
C THR A 156 17.06 3.40 -5.14
N ASP A 157 18.07 4.03 -4.55
CA ASP A 157 18.90 5.01 -5.24
C ASP A 157 19.54 4.41 -6.50
N ARG A 158 20.01 3.16 -6.42
CA ARG A 158 20.64 2.47 -7.55
C ARG A 158 19.69 2.24 -8.71
N ILE A 159 18.48 1.74 -8.46
CA ILE A 159 17.54 1.45 -9.55
C ILE A 159 16.99 2.72 -10.19
N TYR A 160 16.77 3.79 -9.41
CA TYR A 160 16.31 5.07 -9.94
C TYR A 160 17.41 5.78 -10.76
N GLN A 161 18.69 5.64 -10.40
CA GLN A 161 19.80 6.15 -11.21
C GLN A 161 19.84 5.57 -12.64
N LEU A 162 19.26 4.39 -12.87
CA LEU A 162 19.21 3.77 -14.20
C LEU A 162 18.09 4.32 -15.10
N GLU A 163 17.14 5.10 -14.58
CA GLU A 163 15.94 5.54 -15.30
C GLU A 163 16.26 6.15 -16.68
N GLN A 164 17.16 7.14 -16.70
CA GLN A 164 17.50 7.85 -17.93
C GLN A 164 18.15 6.90 -18.95
N SER A 165 19.16 6.15 -18.51
CA SER A 165 19.90 5.21 -19.36
C SER A 165 19.00 4.11 -19.93
N VAL A 166 18.07 3.57 -19.13
CA VAL A 166 17.07 2.59 -19.59
C VAL A 166 16.15 3.21 -20.64
N LYS A 167 15.61 4.40 -20.38
CA LYS A 167 14.67 5.05 -21.32
C LYS A 167 15.34 5.38 -22.66
N GLU A 168 16.61 5.77 -22.64
CA GLU A 168 17.38 6.07 -23.85
C GLU A 168 17.61 4.85 -24.76
N THR A 169 17.56 3.63 -24.21
CA THR A 169 17.63 2.42 -25.04
C THR A 169 16.46 2.31 -26.03
N ASN A 170 15.30 2.92 -25.73
CA ASN A 170 14.02 2.72 -26.43
C ASN A 170 13.64 1.23 -26.56
N ASP A 171 14.19 0.37 -25.71
CA ASP A 171 13.93 -1.07 -25.71
C ASP A 171 12.76 -1.38 -24.75
N PRO A 172 11.60 -1.82 -25.28
CA PRO A 172 10.43 -2.07 -24.45
C PRO A 172 10.66 -3.19 -23.41
N GLU A 173 11.54 -4.16 -23.69
CA GLU A 173 11.83 -5.25 -22.75
C GLU A 173 12.69 -4.77 -21.58
N LEU A 174 13.71 -3.94 -21.85
CA LEU A 174 14.53 -3.35 -20.78
C LEU A 174 13.74 -2.36 -19.93
N ILE A 175 12.93 -1.51 -20.57
CA ILE A 175 12.03 -0.59 -19.86
C ILE A 175 11.06 -1.37 -18.98
N SER A 176 10.48 -2.46 -19.49
CA SER A 176 9.60 -3.32 -18.70
C SER A 176 10.33 -4.01 -17.55
N SER A 177 11.56 -4.47 -17.76
CA SER A 177 12.36 -5.13 -16.72
C SER A 177 12.74 -4.17 -15.59
N TRP A 178 13.21 -2.97 -15.95
CA TRP A 178 13.44 -1.89 -15.00
C TRP A 178 12.19 -1.52 -14.21
N ALA A 179 11.04 -1.36 -14.90
CA ALA A 179 9.78 -1.04 -14.24
C ALA A 179 9.34 -2.12 -13.24
N LYS A 180 9.57 -3.40 -13.53
CA LYS A 180 9.29 -4.50 -12.58
C LYS A 180 10.19 -4.42 -11.35
N LEU A 181 11.45 -4.02 -11.50
CA LEU A 181 12.37 -3.85 -10.37
C LEU A 181 12.00 -2.68 -9.45
N LEU A 182 11.12 -1.77 -9.90
CA LEU A 182 10.56 -0.71 -9.06
C LEU A 182 9.37 -1.18 -8.20
N THR A 183 8.97 -2.45 -8.29
CA THR A 183 7.90 -3.00 -7.44
C THR A 183 8.29 -2.86 -5.97
N SER A 184 7.40 -2.28 -5.16
CA SER A 184 7.70 -1.90 -3.77
C SER A 184 8.09 -3.07 -2.87
N ASP A 185 7.58 -4.27 -3.16
CA ASP A 185 7.87 -5.51 -2.43
C ASP A 185 9.36 -5.78 -2.32
N HIS A 186 10.14 -5.47 -3.38
CA HIS A 186 11.59 -5.63 -3.34
C HIS A 186 12.23 -4.88 -2.19
N PHE A 187 11.84 -3.62 -1.98
CA PHE A 187 12.37 -2.80 -0.88
C PHE A 187 11.76 -3.22 0.45
N TYR A 188 10.49 -3.63 0.47
CA TYR A 188 9.83 -4.13 1.68
C TYR A 188 10.54 -5.37 2.25
N TYR A 189 10.99 -6.30 1.40
CA TYR A 189 11.74 -7.48 1.79
C TYR A 189 13.12 -7.19 2.37
N MET A 190 13.66 -5.99 2.14
CA MET A 190 14.94 -5.52 2.70
C MET A 190 14.77 -4.80 4.05
N SER A 191 13.54 -4.70 4.58
CA SER A 191 13.28 -4.09 5.89
C SER A 191 13.90 -4.89 7.03
N THR A 192 14.56 -4.19 7.96
CA THR A 192 15.19 -4.76 9.15
C THR A 192 14.34 -4.62 10.42
N LYS A 193 13.21 -3.89 10.35
CA LYS A 193 12.39 -3.51 11.51
C LYS A 193 11.86 -4.69 12.33
N TYR A 194 11.46 -5.78 11.67
CA TYR A 194 10.74 -6.90 12.31
C TYR A 194 11.60 -8.15 12.45
N TRP A 195 12.93 -8.01 12.35
CA TRP A 195 13.86 -9.11 12.58
C TRP A 195 14.17 -9.36 14.06
N ASN A 196 13.61 -8.53 14.96
CA ASN A 196 13.64 -8.73 16.42
C ASN A 196 12.32 -9.20 17.02
N ASP A 197 11.20 -9.17 16.29
CA ASP A 197 9.92 -9.73 16.75
C ASP A 197 9.09 -10.14 15.52
N GLY A 198 8.93 -11.46 15.37
CA GLY A 198 8.57 -12.09 14.10
C GLY A 198 7.08 -12.09 13.78
N ASP A 199 6.54 -10.95 13.36
CA ASP A 199 5.21 -10.91 12.75
C ASP A 199 5.17 -9.99 11.51
N VAL A 200 4.43 -10.46 10.50
CA VAL A 200 4.19 -9.88 9.16
C VAL A 200 5.34 -9.96 8.15
N HIS A 201 6.53 -9.37 8.37
CA HIS A 201 7.56 -9.30 7.28
C HIS A 201 8.13 -10.65 6.84
N LYS A 202 8.20 -11.62 7.75
CA LYS A 202 8.66 -12.98 7.43
C LYS A 202 7.61 -13.79 6.67
N TYR A 203 6.33 -13.42 6.76
CA TYR A 203 5.24 -14.14 6.10
C TYR A 203 5.23 -13.91 4.58
N PHE A 204 5.58 -12.69 4.15
CA PHE A 204 5.54 -12.30 2.74
C PHE A 204 6.88 -12.43 2.00
N SER A 205 8.01 -12.42 2.71
CA SER A 205 9.32 -12.45 2.05
C SER A 205 9.68 -13.86 1.58
N PRO A 206 10.04 -14.05 0.28
CA PRO A 206 10.57 -15.32 -0.20
C PRO A 206 12.04 -15.54 0.22
N TYR A 207 12.64 -14.60 0.96
CA TYR A 207 14.05 -14.62 1.35
C TYR A 207 14.21 -14.95 2.84
N ASN A 208 15.32 -15.64 3.17
CA ASN A 208 15.64 -16.02 4.55
C ASN A 208 16.11 -14.85 5.41
N SER A 209 16.51 -13.73 4.80
CA SER A 209 16.98 -12.52 5.49
C SER A 209 16.82 -11.29 4.57
N PRO A 210 16.79 -10.07 5.13
CA PRO A 210 16.73 -8.86 4.31
C PRO A 210 18.04 -8.64 3.56
N TYR A 211 19.15 -9.20 4.06
CA TYR A 211 20.44 -9.23 3.37
C TYR A 211 20.40 -10.14 2.13
N ASP A 212 19.75 -11.29 2.20
CA ASP A 212 19.58 -12.17 1.03
C ASP A 212 18.72 -11.50 -0.05
N ALA A 213 17.64 -10.83 0.37
CA ALA A 213 16.79 -10.03 -0.53
C ALA A 213 17.60 -8.94 -1.22
N TYR A 214 18.39 -8.17 -0.45
CA TYR A 214 19.24 -7.11 -0.96
C TYR A 214 20.32 -7.64 -1.93
N ILE A 215 21.07 -8.69 -1.55
CA ILE A 215 22.12 -9.27 -2.40
C ILE A 215 21.52 -9.77 -3.72
N ASN A 216 20.38 -10.46 -3.66
CA ASN A 216 19.70 -10.95 -4.85
C ASN A 216 19.27 -9.80 -5.77
N TYR A 217 18.61 -8.79 -5.20
CA TYR A 217 18.16 -7.61 -5.94
C TYR A 217 19.33 -6.86 -6.58
N MET A 218 20.40 -6.57 -5.83
CA MET A 218 21.55 -5.81 -6.34
C MET A 218 22.31 -6.55 -7.44
N ASN A 219 22.37 -7.88 -7.39
CA ASN A 219 22.92 -8.67 -8.50
C ASN A 219 22.10 -8.50 -9.78
N ILE A 220 20.76 -8.46 -9.67
CA ILE A 220 19.86 -8.25 -10.82
C ILE A 220 19.99 -6.82 -11.35
N VAL A 221 20.07 -5.81 -10.47
CA VAL A 221 20.29 -4.41 -10.87
C VAL A 221 21.64 -4.23 -11.58
N ALA A 222 22.69 -4.89 -11.10
CA ALA A 222 24.00 -4.86 -11.74
C ALA A 222 23.98 -5.51 -13.14
N ASP A 223 23.28 -6.64 -13.31
CA ASP A 223 23.11 -7.28 -14.62
C ASP A 223 22.33 -6.38 -15.59
N LEU A 224 21.25 -5.74 -15.13
CA LEU A 224 20.50 -4.77 -15.91
C LEU A 224 21.40 -3.61 -16.37
N GLU A 225 22.21 -3.05 -15.47
CA GLU A 225 23.14 -1.98 -15.81
C GLU A 225 24.16 -2.40 -16.87
N ILE A 226 24.73 -3.60 -16.75
CA ILE A 226 25.67 -4.15 -17.74
C ILE A 226 24.96 -4.32 -19.10
N THR A 227 23.72 -4.79 -19.09
CA THR A 227 22.92 -5.00 -20.29
C THR A 227 22.63 -3.69 -21.02
N ILE A 228 22.21 -2.64 -20.30
CA ILE A 228 22.00 -1.30 -20.86
C ILE A 228 23.30 -0.79 -21.50
N ARG A 229 24.43 -0.87 -20.79
CA ARG A 229 25.73 -0.40 -21.30
C ARG A 229 26.14 -1.11 -22.59
N LYS A 230 25.90 -2.42 -22.72
CA LYS A 230 26.21 -3.18 -23.93
C LYS A 230 25.38 -2.72 -25.13
N GLN A 231 24.13 -2.33 -24.92
CA GLN A 231 23.26 -1.84 -25.99
C GLN A 231 23.61 -0.41 -26.41
N SER A 232 24.08 0.41 -25.47
CA SER A 232 24.53 1.79 -25.73
C SER A 232 25.92 1.86 -26.40
N GLN A 233 26.70 0.79 -26.41
CA GLN A 233 27.99 0.78 -27.10
C GLN A 233 27.79 0.73 -28.63
N PRO A 234 28.53 1.54 -29.41
CA PRO A 234 28.49 1.44 -30.86
C PRO A 234 28.91 0.04 -31.27
N LYS A 235 28.10 -0.63 -32.11
CA LYS A 235 28.48 -1.90 -32.71
C LYS A 235 29.83 -1.69 -33.42
N VAL A 236 30.87 -2.36 -32.96
CA VAL A 236 32.16 -2.37 -33.65
C VAL A 236 31.93 -2.98 -35.02
N ASP A 237 32.06 -2.17 -36.06
CA ASP A 237 32.02 -2.65 -37.43
C ASP A 237 33.32 -3.42 -37.71
N LEU A 238 33.25 -4.74 -37.55
CA LEU A 238 34.37 -5.63 -37.83
C LEU A 238 34.72 -5.69 -39.34
N SER A 239 33.94 -5.05 -40.23
CA SER A 239 34.27 -4.96 -41.65
C SER A 239 35.40 -3.96 -41.96
N THR A 240 35.77 -3.08 -41.03
CA THR A 240 36.87 -2.11 -41.22
C THR A 240 38.24 -2.61 -40.74
N VAL A 241 38.33 -3.80 -40.13
CA VAL A 241 39.61 -4.39 -39.70
C VAL A 241 40.27 -5.07 -40.90
N SER A 242 40.88 -4.27 -41.78
CA SER A 242 41.81 -4.77 -42.78
C SER A 242 43.13 -5.13 -42.08
N LEU A 243 43.50 -6.41 -42.14
CA LEU A 243 44.81 -6.90 -41.73
C LEU A 243 45.87 -6.34 -42.70
N ASN A 244 46.71 -5.42 -42.20
CA ASN A 244 47.99 -5.06 -42.84
C ASN A 244 49.11 -5.90 -42.24
#